data_AF-A0A524CII5-F1
#
_entry.id   AF-A0A524CII5-F1
#
_cell.length_a   1.000
_cell.length_b   1.000
_cell.length_c   1.000
_cell.angle_alpha   90.00
_cell.angle_beta   90.00
_cell.angle_gamma   90.00
#
_symmetry.space_group_name_H-M   'P 1'
#
loop_
_entity.id
_entity.type
_entity.pdbx_description
1 polymer ?
#
loop_
_entity_poly.entity_id
_entity_poly.type
_entity_poly.pdbx_seq_one_letter_code
_entity_poly.pdbx_strand_id
1 'polypeptide(L)'
;MIPSDSLQDRLNTIGEFLGEINNLVVDIIDLFNNHPILGDSTKKMWISDAEEFLYYLETAWKNLHFTINEEEIYSVKESRDLLLTARSRLAQVTSELESFNNQITRELIQSIRGKFDKCYQLIISELDVISPELQLMDFIPEIIKESKNHYKLPCSVCGEIAITFEVGKGLFDTKNSIIYSGITHSSQLKTEHSNELFSLLEEADLSKLHSFIKEHHSPEGLDAYCPECDKVYCWVHYNAYEVFDEGFYDCTYAICPQGHKRMIDD
;
A
#
# COMPACT_ATOMS: atom_id res chain seq x y z
N MET A 1 19.91 -14.74 -15.15
CA MET A 1 20.47 -13.99 -16.28
C MET A 1 19.31 -13.22 -16.90
N ILE A 2 19.22 -11.92 -16.62
CA ILE A 2 18.27 -11.06 -17.32
C ILE A 2 18.82 -10.94 -18.76
N PRO A 3 18.05 -11.23 -19.81
CA PRO A 3 18.47 -10.94 -21.18
C PRO A 3 18.95 -9.48 -21.23
N SER A 4 20.08 -9.20 -21.87
CA SER A 4 20.54 -7.81 -22.02
C SER A 4 19.70 -7.10 -23.08
N ASP A 5 18.39 -7.05 -22.88
CA ASP A 5 17.50 -6.21 -23.67
C ASP A 5 17.97 -4.78 -23.46
N SER A 6 18.03 -4.00 -24.54
CA SER A 6 18.51 -2.63 -24.43
C SER A 6 17.56 -1.83 -23.53
N LEU A 7 18.06 -0.77 -22.89
CA LEU A 7 17.21 0.14 -22.11
C LEU A 7 16.00 0.60 -22.94
N GLN A 8 16.24 0.89 -24.22
CA GLN A 8 15.19 1.29 -25.15
C GLN A 8 14.10 0.22 -25.34
N ASP A 9 14.47 -1.06 -25.41
CA ASP A 9 13.50 -2.15 -25.56
C ASP A 9 12.60 -2.26 -24.32
N ARG A 10 13.17 -2.07 -23.13
CA ARG A 10 12.39 -2.07 -21.87
C ARG A 10 11.47 -0.85 -21.79
N LEU A 11 11.95 0.32 -22.20
CA LEU A 11 11.13 1.54 -22.29
C LEU A 11 9.97 1.38 -23.28
N ASN A 12 10.23 0.79 -24.46
CA ASN A 12 9.19 0.49 -25.44
C ASN A 12 8.16 -0.48 -24.87
N THR A 13 8.62 -1.52 -24.16
CA THR A 13 7.74 -2.50 -23.50
C THR A 13 6.83 -1.84 -22.46
N ILE A 14 7.33 -0.89 -21.66
CA ILE A 14 6.51 -0.12 -20.73
C ILE A 14 5.45 0.70 -21.49
N GLY A 15 5.85 1.36 -22.58
CA GLY A 15 4.93 2.10 -23.45
C GLY A 15 3.82 1.23 -24.04
N GLU A 16 4.13 0.00 -24.44
CA GLU A 16 3.13 -0.96 -24.92
C GLU A 16 2.12 -1.33 -23.83
N PHE A 17 2.58 -1.64 -22.62
CA PHE A 17 1.69 -1.92 -21.49
C PHE A 17 0.82 -0.72 -21.13
N LEU A 18 1.34 0.51 -21.19
CA LEU A 18 0.55 1.73 -20.97
C LEU A 18 -0.55 1.88 -22.02
N GLY A 19 -0.24 1.63 -23.29
CA GLY A 19 -1.24 1.64 -24.35
C GLY A 19 -2.37 0.63 -24.12
N GLU A 20 -2.02 -0.59 -23.70
CA GLU A 20 -3.00 -1.63 -23.34
C GLU A 20 -3.84 -1.24 -22.11
N ILE A 21 -3.22 -0.68 -21.08
CA ILE A 21 -3.91 -0.21 -19.87
C ILE A 21 -4.88 0.93 -20.21
N ASN A 22 -4.45 1.90 -21.02
CA ASN A 22 -5.31 2.99 -21.48
C ASN A 22 -6.55 2.46 -22.19
N ASN A 23 -6.40 1.46 -23.08
CA ASN A 23 -7.55 0.84 -23.75
C ASN A 23 -8.52 0.18 -22.74
N LEU A 24 -8.00 -0.53 -21.74
CA LEU A 24 -8.83 -1.11 -20.68
C LEU A 24 -9.54 -0.05 -19.84
N VAL A 25 -8.89 1.08 -19.56
CA VAL A 25 -9.52 2.22 -18.86
C VAL A 25 -10.65 2.81 -19.68
N VAL A 26 -10.49 2.95 -20.99
CA VAL A 26 -11.59 3.37 -21.90
C VAL A 26 -12.76 2.38 -21.82
N ASP A 27 -12.50 1.08 -21.89
CA ASP A 27 -13.54 0.04 -21.76
C ASP A 27 -14.29 0.13 -20.41
N ILE A 28 -13.56 0.41 -19.32
CA ILE A 28 -14.13 0.61 -17.99
C ILE A 28 -15.00 1.86 -17.93
N ILE A 29 -14.52 2.99 -18.46
CA ILE A 29 -15.26 4.26 -18.51
C ILE A 29 -16.55 4.10 -19.34
N ASP A 30 -16.47 3.42 -20.48
CA ASP A 30 -17.63 3.12 -21.33
C ASP A 30 -18.63 2.24 -20.59
N LEU A 31 -18.17 1.25 -19.84
CA LEU A 31 -19.02 0.40 -19.02
C LEU A 31 -19.73 1.21 -17.91
N PHE A 32 -19.03 2.12 -17.23
CA PHE A 32 -19.63 3.01 -16.23
C PHE A 32 -20.67 3.97 -16.84
N ASN A 33 -20.35 4.60 -17.98
CA ASN A 33 -21.25 5.52 -18.67
C ASN A 33 -22.55 4.84 -19.11
N ASN A 34 -22.46 3.62 -19.63
CA ASN A 34 -23.60 2.87 -20.16
C ASN A 34 -24.35 2.05 -19.10
N HIS A 35 -23.90 2.03 -17.84
CA HIS A 35 -24.59 1.26 -16.81
C HIS A 35 -25.98 1.85 -16.50
N PRO A 36 -27.06 1.04 -16.53
CA PRO A 36 -28.44 1.55 -16.43
C PRO A 36 -28.83 1.97 -15.01
N ILE A 37 -28.14 1.48 -13.98
CA ILE A 37 -28.50 1.69 -12.57
C ILE A 37 -27.70 2.82 -11.93
N LEU A 38 -26.51 3.17 -12.47
CA LEU A 38 -25.68 4.21 -11.86
C LEU A 38 -26.29 5.59 -12.10
N GLY A 39 -26.45 6.37 -11.03
CA GLY A 39 -26.81 7.79 -11.14
C GLY A 39 -25.63 8.62 -11.66
N ASP A 40 -25.92 9.79 -12.24
CA ASP A 40 -24.91 10.66 -12.86
C ASP A 40 -23.77 11.06 -11.91
N SER A 41 -24.08 11.25 -10.62
CA SER A 41 -23.07 11.57 -9.62
C SER A 41 -22.09 10.42 -9.40
N THR A 42 -22.60 9.19 -9.29
CA THR A 42 -21.78 7.98 -9.11
C THR A 42 -20.95 7.72 -10.36
N LYS A 43 -21.53 7.87 -11.56
CA LYS A 43 -20.79 7.74 -12.83
C LYS A 43 -19.60 8.69 -12.88
N LYS A 44 -19.81 9.97 -12.57
CA LYS A 44 -18.73 10.97 -12.57
C LYS A 44 -17.62 10.64 -11.59
N MET A 45 -17.99 10.17 -10.39
CA MET A 45 -17.02 9.78 -9.37
C MET A 45 -16.16 8.61 -9.83
N TRP A 46 -16.77 7.50 -10.23
CA TRP A 46 -16.06 6.28 -10.66
C TRP A 46 -15.22 6.49 -11.92
N ILE A 47 -15.73 7.31 -12.86
CA ILE A 47 -14.94 7.72 -14.04
C ILE A 47 -13.72 8.54 -13.62
N SER A 48 -13.88 9.49 -12.69
CA SER A 48 -12.76 10.28 -12.17
C SER A 48 -11.69 9.39 -11.52
N ASP A 49 -12.09 8.36 -10.76
CA ASP A 49 -11.14 7.43 -10.14
C ASP A 49 -10.36 6.62 -11.19
N ALA A 50 -11.01 6.22 -12.29
CA ALA A 50 -10.36 5.54 -13.42
C ALA A 50 -9.40 6.46 -14.21
N GLU A 51 -9.80 7.72 -14.43
CA GLU A 51 -8.96 8.74 -15.07
C GLU A 51 -7.74 9.09 -14.21
N GLU A 52 -7.92 9.24 -12.89
CA GLU A 52 -6.83 9.49 -11.95
C GLU A 52 -5.84 8.32 -11.88
N PHE A 53 -6.33 7.07 -11.86
CA PHE A 53 -5.47 5.90 -11.96
C PHE A 53 -4.52 5.99 -13.16
N LEU A 54 -5.07 6.24 -14.36
CA LEU A 54 -4.28 6.33 -15.58
C LEU A 54 -3.31 7.53 -15.52
N TYR A 55 -3.80 8.68 -15.07
CA TYR A 55 -3.00 9.90 -14.94
C TYR A 55 -1.75 9.68 -14.08
N TYR A 56 -1.90 9.08 -12.89
CA TYR A 56 -0.76 8.84 -12.00
C TYR A 56 0.25 7.86 -12.59
N LEU A 57 -0.23 6.81 -13.24
CA LEU A 57 0.63 5.82 -13.91
C LEU A 57 1.41 6.45 -15.09
N GLU A 58 0.74 7.21 -15.95
CA GLU A 58 1.39 7.91 -17.07
C GLU A 58 2.39 8.96 -16.58
N THR A 59 2.08 9.66 -15.50
CA THR A 59 2.98 10.67 -14.92
C THR A 59 4.24 10.02 -14.36
N ALA A 60 4.10 8.91 -13.64
CA ALA A 60 5.26 8.14 -13.17
C ALA A 60 6.15 7.67 -14.34
N TRP A 61 5.54 7.19 -15.42
CA TRP A 61 6.25 6.82 -16.63
C TRP A 61 6.98 7.99 -17.30
N LYS A 62 6.30 9.14 -17.45
CA LYS A 62 6.90 10.36 -18.01
C LYS A 62 8.11 10.79 -17.18
N ASN A 63 8.00 10.80 -15.86
CA ASN A 63 9.11 11.13 -14.97
C ASN A 63 10.30 10.17 -15.14
N LEU A 64 10.05 8.87 -15.25
CA LEU A 64 11.09 7.88 -15.53
C LEU A 64 11.76 8.16 -16.88
N HIS A 65 10.96 8.37 -17.93
CA HIS A 65 11.45 8.64 -19.28
C HIS A 65 12.30 9.91 -19.35
N PHE A 66 11.86 11.00 -18.72
CA PHE A 66 12.64 12.25 -18.63
C PHE A 66 13.94 12.08 -17.86
N THR A 67 13.89 11.35 -16.74
CA THR A 67 15.07 11.08 -15.91
C THR A 67 16.13 10.29 -16.68
N ILE A 68 15.73 9.26 -17.44
CA ILE A 68 16.63 8.44 -18.24
C ILE A 68 17.27 9.22 -19.39
N ASN A 69 16.51 10.11 -20.02
CA ASN A 69 17.00 10.89 -21.16
C ASN A 69 17.77 12.16 -20.74
N GLU A 70 18.04 12.32 -19.43
CA GLU A 70 18.74 13.50 -18.85
C GLU A 70 18.06 14.84 -19.20
N GLU A 71 16.77 14.84 -19.53
CA GLU A 71 16.03 16.05 -19.92
C GLU A 71 15.63 16.86 -18.67
N GLU A 72 15.26 16.17 -17.59
CA GLU A 72 14.91 16.76 -16.31
C GLU A 72 15.07 15.71 -15.21
N ILE A 73 15.71 16.07 -14.10
CA ILE A 73 15.90 15.16 -12.96
C ILE A 73 14.63 15.24 -12.10
N TYR A 74 13.70 14.33 -12.35
CA TYR A 74 12.60 14.10 -11.43
C TYR A 74 13.08 13.29 -10.24
N SER A 75 12.47 13.49 -9.08
CA SER A 75 12.77 12.68 -7.91
C SER A 75 12.28 11.25 -8.16
N VAL A 76 13.20 10.27 -8.07
CA VAL A 76 12.83 8.84 -8.11
C VAL A 76 11.78 8.52 -7.04
N LYS A 77 11.86 9.19 -5.89
CA LYS A 77 10.85 9.09 -4.83
C LYS A 77 9.47 9.53 -5.32
N GLU A 78 9.35 10.69 -5.96
CA GLU A 78 8.08 11.18 -6.48
C GLU A 78 7.47 10.22 -7.50
N SER A 79 8.30 9.65 -8.38
CA SER A 79 7.85 8.66 -9.37
C SER A 79 7.31 7.39 -8.69
N ARG A 80 7.94 6.93 -7.60
CA ARG A 80 7.43 5.81 -6.79
C ARG A 80 6.12 6.17 -6.09
N ASP A 81 6.04 7.34 -5.48
CA ASP A 81 4.82 7.82 -4.80
C ASP A 81 3.62 7.89 -5.78
N LEU A 82 3.87 8.32 -7.02
CA LEU A 82 2.88 8.29 -8.11
C LEU A 82 2.43 6.87 -8.47
N LEU A 83 3.36 5.91 -8.59
CA LEU A 83 3.00 4.50 -8.85
C LEU A 83 2.19 3.87 -7.71
N LEU A 84 2.52 4.21 -6.46
CA LEU A 84 1.76 3.77 -5.30
C LEU A 84 0.34 4.36 -5.29
N THR A 85 0.24 5.64 -5.63
CA THR A 85 -1.06 6.31 -5.79
C THR A 85 -1.88 5.67 -6.91
N ALA A 86 -1.26 5.36 -8.05
CA ALA A 86 -1.90 4.63 -9.15
C ALA A 86 -2.41 3.25 -8.70
N ARG A 87 -1.61 2.48 -7.94
CA ARG A 87 -2.05 1.18 -7.38
C ARG A 87 -3.29 1.34 -6.48
N SER A 88 -3.30 2.35 -5.62
CA SER A 88 -4.44 2.63 -4.74
C SER A 88 -5.70 2.96 -5.55
N ARG A 89 -5.60 3.84 -6.56
CA ARG A 89 -6.71 4.16 -7.45
C ARG A 89 -7.20 2.96 -8.25
N LEU A 90 -6.29 2.10 -8.72
CA LEU A 90 -6.67 0.85 -9.37
C LEU A 90 -7.47 -0.05 -8.42
N ALA A 91 -7.06 -0.19 -7.15
CA ALA A 91 -7.79 -0.99 -6.18
C ALA A 91 -9.23 -0.48 -6.02
N GLN A 92 -9.42 0.84 -5.89
CA GLN A 92 -10.73 1.48 -5.84
C GLN A 92 -11.57 1.17 -7.08
N VAL A 93 -11.04 1.43 -8.29
CA VAL A 93 -11.73 1.14 -9.57
C VAL A 93 -12.13 -0.34 -9.67
N THR A 94 -11.26 -1.25 -9.21
CA THR A 94 -11.60 -2.68 -9.22
C THR A 94 -12.71 -3.05 -8.23
N SER A 95 -12.76 -2.41 -7.05
CA SER A 95 -13.86 -2.61 -6.09
C SER A 95 -15.21 -2.14 -6.68
N GLU A 96 -15.20 -1.00 -7.37
CA GLU A 96 -16.37 -0.48 -8.07
C GLU A 96 -16.86 -1.44 -9.17
N LEU A 97 -15.94 -2.02 -9.95
CA LEU A 97 -16.25 -3.05 -10.96
C LEU A 97 -16.76 -4.37 -10.34
N GLU A 98 -16.25 -4.76 -9.16
CA GLU A 98 -16.67 -5.97 -8.44
C GLU A 98 -18.16 -5.86 -8.03
N SER A 99 -18.66 -4.65 -7.75
CA SER A 99 -20.06 -4.40 -7.39
C SER A 99 -21.08 -4.84 -8.45
N PHE A 100 -20.68 -4.89 -9.73
CA PHE A 100 -21.53 -5.34 -10.82
C PHE A 100 -21.68 -6.87 -10.91
N ASN A 101 -20.79 -7.62 -10.24
CA ASN A 101 -20.81 -9.07 -10.08
C ASN A 101 -21.17 -9.87 -11.36
N ASN A 102 -20.53 -9.55 -12.49
CA ASN A 102 -20.73 -10.25 -13.76
C ASN A 102 -19.41 -10.69 -14.38
N GLN A 103 -19.49 -11.56 -15.40
CA GLN A 103 -18.31 -12.16 -16.02
C GLN A 103 -17.41 -11.13 -16.72
N ILE A 104 -18.02 -10.15 -17.41
CA ILE A 104 -17.29 -9.11 -18.15
C ILE A 104 -16.43 -8.28 -17.19
N THR A 105 -17.00 -7.89 -16.04
CA THR A 105 -16.26 -7.06 -15.07
C THR A 105 -15.14 -7.83 -14.41
N ARG A 106 -15.33 -9.13 -14.12
CA ARG A 106 -14.24 -10.01 -13.62
C ARG A 106 -13.10 -10.14 -14.62
N GLU A 107 -13.40 -10.27 -15.91
CA GLU A 107 -12.39 -10.34 -16.97
C GLU A 107 -11.62 -9.01 -17.11
N LEU A 108 -12.33 -7.87 -17.06
CA LEU A 108 -11.71 -6.55 -17.05
C LEU A 108 -10.78 -6.37 -15.84
N ILE A 109 -11.25 -6.69 -14.63
CA ILE A 109 -10.46 -6.63 -13.39
C ILE A 109 -9.20 -7.48 -13.50
N GLN A 110 -9.32 -8.73 -13.95
CA GLN A 110 -8.18 -9.62 -14.11
C GLN A 110 -7.18 -9.08 -15.13
N SER A 111 -7.67 -8.57 -16.27
CA SER A 111 -6.84 -8.01 -17.33
C SER A 111 -6.08 -6.77 -16.85
N ILE A 112 -6.79 -5.79 -16.27
CA ILE A 112 -6.17 -4.53 -15.86
C ILE A 112 -5.18 -4.71 -14.71
N ARG A 113 -5.49 -5.56 -13.71
CA ARG A 113 -4.53 -5.89 -12.64
C ARG A 113 -3.28 -6.57 -13.22
N GLY A 114 -3.46 -7.57 -14.08
CA GLY A 114 -2.33 -8.30 -14.67
C GLY A 114 -1.43 -7.45 -15.58
N LYS A 115 -2.00 -6.48 -16.31
CA LYS A 115 -1.23 -5.54 -17.13
C LYS A 115 -0.56 -4.46 -16.28
N PHE A 116 -1.28 -3.91 -15.31
CA PHE A 116 -0.73 -2.95 -14.36
C PHE A 116 0.45 -3.53 -13.58
N ASP A 117 0.34 -4.75 -13.04
CA ASP A 117 1.42 -5.35 -12.27
C ASP A 117 2.70 -5.51 -13.10
N LYS A 118 2.59 -5.92 -14.38
CA LYS A 118 3.75 -6.00 -15.28
C LYS A 118 4.37 -4.63 -15.56
N CYS A 119 3.54 -3.64 -15.86
CA CYS A 119 3.97 -2.27 -16.09
C CYS A 119 4.67 -1.69 -14.85
N TYR A 120 4.04 -1.83 -13.68
CA TYR A 120 4.53 -1.40 -12.38
C TYR A 120 5.91 -2.00 -12.08
N GLN A 121 6.07 -3.32 -12.24
CA GLN A 121 7.34 -3.99 -11.97
C GLN A 121 8.46 -3.50 -12.90
N LEU A 122 8.16 -3.28 -14.19
CA LEU A 122 9.14 -2.73 -15.13
C LEU A 122 9.56 -1.31 -14.74
N ILE A 123 8.61 -0.40 -14.46
CA ILE A 123 8.92 0.97 -14.06
C ILE A 123 9.75 0.98 -12.76
N ILE A 124 9.34 0.21 -11.74
CA ILE A 124 10.10 0.10 -10.48
C ILE A 124 11.51 -0.41 -10.73
N SER A 125 11.68 -1.44 -11.56
CA SER A 125 13.02 -1.98 -11.85
C SER A 125 13.95 -0.96 -12.51
N GLU A 126 13.43 -0.07 -13.37
CA GLU A 126 14.26 1.00 -13.96
C GLU A 126 14.54 2.11 -12.94
N LEU A 127 13.56 2.51 -12.12
CA LEU A 127 13.75 3.48 -11.05
C LEU A 127 14.82 3.01 -10.04
N ASP A 128 14.82 1.71 -9.75
CA ASP A 128 15.80 1.04 -8.90
C ASP A 128 17.23 1.08 -9.48
N VAL A 129 17.36 0.93 -10.81
CA VAL A 129 18.65 1.05 -11.52
C VAL A 129 19.16 2.50 -11.52
N ILE A 130 18.28 3.49 -11.64
CA ILE A 130 18.63 4.91 -11.69
C ILE A 130 19.07 5.43 -10.32
N SER A 131 18.42 4.97 -9.25
CA SER A 131 18.77 5.37 -7.88
C SER A 131 19.15 4.15 -7.04
N PRO A 132 20.35 3.59 -7.27
CA PRO A 132 20.89 2.54 -6.41
C PRO A 132 21.15 3.07 -4.99
N GLU A 133 21.25 4.39 -4.80
CA GLU A 133 21.31 5.02 -3.47
C GLU A 133 20.02 4.84 -2.66
N LEU A 134 18.88 4.70 -3.33
CA LEU A 134 17.64 4.26 -2.68
C LEU A 134 17.62 2.74 -2.43
N GLN A 135 18.43 1.95 -3.15
CA GLN A 135 18.68 0.54 -2.79
C GLN A 135 19.61 0.45 -1.57
N LEU A 136 20.54 1.39 -1.39
CA LEU A 136 21.44 1.48 -0.22
C LEU A 136 20.73 1.81 1.11
N MET A 137 19.39 1.95 1.13
CA MET A 137 18.60 1.73 2.35
C MET A 137 18.41 0.23 2.65
N ASP A 138 19.42 -0.60 2.32
CA ASP A 138 19.49 -2.06 2.50
C ASP A 138 19.22 -2.53 3.94
N PHE A 139 19.14 -1.61 4.90
CA PHE A 139 18.71 -1.90 6.24
C PHE A 139 17.68 -0.88 6.71
N ILE A 140 16.41 -1.17 6.43
CA ILE A 140 15.31 -0.60 7.21
C ILE A 140 15.29 -1.36 8.54
N PRO A 141 15.62 -0.73 9.67
CA PRO A 141 15.56 -1.40 10.96
C PRO A 141 14.12 -1.82 11.23
N GLU A 142 13.90 -3.05 11.70
CA GLU A 142 12.56 -3.53 12.05
C GLU A 142 11.93 -2.68 13.17
N ILE A 143 12.76 -2.14 14.06
CA ILE A 143 12.37 -1.26 15.15
C ILE A 143 13.37 -0.10 15.28
N ILE A 144 12.84 1.12 15.31
CA ILE A 144 13.57 2.35 15.60
C ILE A 144 13.24 2.77 17.03
N LYS A 145 14.25 2.74 17.89
CA LYS A 145 14.17 3.27 19.25
C LYS A 145 14.53 4.75 19.27
N GLU A 146 13.54 5.63 19.42
CA GLU A 146 13.79 7.08 19.56
C GLU A 146 14.11 7.46 21.02
N SER A 147 13.48 6.77 21.97
CA SER A 147 13.76 6.95 23.40
C SER A 147 13.42 5.68 24.19
N LYS A 148 13.61 5.69 25.51
CA LYS A 148 13.21 4.59 26.39
C LYS A 148 11.72 4.25 26.29
N ASN A 149 10.88 5.24 25.97
CA ASN A 149 9.43 5.14 25.99
C ASN A 149 8.82 5.51 24.63
N HIS A 150 9.60 5.48 23.54
CA HIS A 150 9.11 5.81 22.20
C HIS A 150 9.82 4.95 21.16
N TYR A 151 9.04 4.09 20.51
CA TYR A 151 9.49 3.16 19.48
C TYR A 151 8.64 3.33 18.23
N LYS A 152 9.27 3.12 17.08
CA LYS A 152 8.62 3.18 15.78
C LYS A 152 8.97 1.93 14.98
N LEU A 153 7.99 1.34 14.33
CA LEU A 153 8.17 0.17 13.47
C LEU A 153 7.91 0.64 12.03
N PRO A 154 8.96 0.81 11.23
CA PRO A 154 8.83 1.21 9.84
C PRO A 154 8.36 0.06 8.95
N CYS A 155 7.76 0.41 7.82
CA CYS A 155 7.46 -0.48 6.73
C CYS A 155 8.75 -1.09 6.18
N SER A 156 8.82 -2.41 6.11
CA SER A 156 9.96 -3.16 5.59
C SER A 156 10.23 -2.96 4.08
N VAL A 157 9.37 -2.23 3.38
CA VAL A 157 9.53 -1.91 1.94
C VAL A 157 10.01 -0.48 1.73
N CYS A 158 9.35 0.51 2.34
CA CYS A 158 9.63 1.93 2.09
C CYS A 158 10.22 2.70 3.28
N GLY A 159 10.29 2.10 4.47
CA GLY A 159 10.80 2.75 5.67
C GLY A 159 9.81 3.71 6.35
N GLU A 160 8.62 3.96 5.77
CA GLU A 160 7.60 4.80 6.39
C GLU A 160 7.12 4.19 7.71
N ILE A 161 6.89 5.02 8.72
CA ILE A 161 6.46 4.57 10.04
C ILE A 161 5.04 4.02 9.95
N ALA A 162 4.88 2.72 10.19
CA ALA A 162 3.59 2.05 10.13
C ALA A 162 2.97 1.89 11.52
N ILE A 163 3.80 1.67 12.55
CA ILE A 163 3.37 1.60 13.95
C ILE A 163 4.23 2.49 14.82
N THR A 164 3.62 3.13 15.82
CA THR A 164 4.32 3.78 16.94
C THR A 164 3.83 3.26 18.29
N PHE A 165 4.74 3.22 19.25
CA PHE A 165 4.46 3.00 20.67
C PHE A 165 5.08 4.13 21.47
N GLU A 166 4.29 4.90 22.22
CA GLU A 166 4.80 5.93 23.11
C GLU A 166 4.11 5.94 24.48
N VAL A 167 4.84 6.33 25.54
CA VAL A 167 4.20 6.63 26.83
C VAL A 167 3.78 8.09 26.83
N GLY A 168 2.47 8.33 26.82
CA GLY A 168 1.86 9.65 26.76
C GLY A 168 0.67 9.77 27.70
N LYS A 169 -0.02 10.92 27.62
CA LYS A 169 -1.33 11.07 28.27
C LYS A 169 -2.40 10.51 27.35
N GLY A 170 -3.35 9.76 27.90
CA GLY A 170 -4.48 9.29 27.12
C GLY A 170 -5.24 10.44 26.47
N LEU A 171 -5.83 10.19 25.30
CA LEU A 171 -6.70 11.16 24.61
C LEU A 171 -7.88 11.62 25.48
N PHE A 172 -8.32 10.77 26.41
CA PHE A 172 -9.51 10.97 27.23
C PHE A 172 -9.24 10.95 28.73
N ASP A 173 -7.99 10.73 29.16
CA ASP A 173 -7.63 10.77 30.57
C ASP A 173 -6.30 11.50 30.81
N THR A 174 -6.09 11.96 32.03
CA THR A 174 -4.83 12.62 32.43
C THR A 174 -3.79 11.62 32.90
N LYS A 175 -4.09 10.32 32.85
CA LYS A 175 -3.17 9.28 33.31
C LYS A 175 -2.18 8.99 32.20
N ASN A 176 -1.00 8.55 32.60
CA ASN A 176 -0.04 8.05 31.63
C ASN A 176 -0.53 6.68 31.15
N SER A 177 -0.59 6.51 29.84
CA SER A 177 -0.88 5.25 29.15
C SER A 177 0.16 5.02 28.06
N ILE A 178 0.19 3.79 27.54
CA ILE A 178 0.95 3.50 26.33
C ILE A 178 0.01 3.77 25.17
N ILE A 179 0.40 4.64 24.27
CA ILE A 179 -0.33 4.95 23.05
C ILE A 179 0.24 4.07 21.96
N TYR A 180 -0.63 3.26 21.36
CA TYR A 180 -0.36 2.53 20.12
C TYR A 180 -1.02 3.27 18.98
N SER A 181 -0.28 3.52 17.91
CA SER A 181 -0.83 3.98 16.64
C SER A 181 -0.41 3.02 15.56
N GLY A 182 -1.38 2.29 14.99
CA GLY A 182 -1.21 1.41 13.85
C GLY A 182 -1.67 2.07 12.55
N ILE A 183 -1.85 1.25 11.52
CA ILE A 183 -2.29 1.70 10.19
C ILE A 183 -3.81 1.86 10.07
N THR A 184 -4.60 1.15 10.89
CA THR A 184 -6.07 1.19 10.91
C THR A 184 -6.60 2.08 12.03
N HIS A 185 -5.97 2.03 13.21
CA HIS A 185 -6.47 2.73 14.39
C HIS A 185 -5.36 3.15 15.36
N SER A 186 -5.73 3.97 16.34
CA SER A 186 -4.89 4.30 17.49
C SER A 186 -5.64 4.01 18.78
N SER A 187 -4.93 3.51 19.78
CA SER A 187 -5.52 2.99 21.00
C SER A 187 -4.59 3.18 22.20
N GLN A 188 -5.13 2.89 23.39
CA GLN A 188 -4.39 2.98 24.65
C GLN A 188 -4.24 1.59 25.27
N LEU A 189 -3.00 1.23 25.61
CA LEU A 189 -2.68 0.04 26.37
C LEU A 189 -2.47 0.39 27.84
N LYS A 190 -2.83 -0.56 28.70
CA LYS A 190 -2.64 -0.42 30.15
C LYS A 190 -1.16 -0.39 30.50
N THR A 191 -0.78 0.47 31.43
CA THR A 191 0.62 0.63 31.84
C THR A 191 1.21 -0.56 32.59
N GLU A 192 0.38 -1.46 33.12
CA GLU A 192 0.82 -2.70 33.77
C GLU A 192 1.64 -3.60 32.83
N HIS A 193 1.40 -3.47 31.52
CA HIS A 193 2.04 -4.21 30.43
C HIS A 193 3.29 -3.52 29.86
N SER A 194 3.66 -2.34 30.37
CA SER A 194 4.74 -1.51 29.78
C SER A 194 6.11 -2.19 29.79
N ASN A 195 6.51 -2.80 30.90
CA ASN A 195 7.84 -3.41 31.01
C ASN A 195 8.02 -4.56 30.03
N GLU A 196 7.01 -5.40 29.88
CA GLU A 196 7.05 -6.54 28.95
C GLU A 196 7.03 -6.06 27.50
N LEU A 197 6.11 -5.16 27.15
CA LEU A 197 6.02 -4.56 25.81
C LEU A 197 7.36 -3.95 25.38
N PHE A 198 7.96 -3.10 26.22
CA PHE A 198 9.21 -2.44 25.88
C PHE A 198 10.40 -3.42 25.86
N SER A 199 10.38 -4.52 26.61
CA SER A 199 11.39 -5.58 26.47
C SER A 199 11.31 -6.24 25.09
N LEU A 200 10.11 -6.57 24.62
CA LEU A 200 9.90 -7.16 23.29
C LEU A 200 10.37 -6.22 22.17
N LEU A 201 10.11 -4.91 22.32
CA LEU A 201 10.58 -3.88 21.39
C LEU A 201 12.11 -3.74 21.39
N GLU A 202 12.78 -3.91 22.53
CA GLU A 202 14.25 -3.87 22.61
C GLU A 202 14.90 -5.12 22.02
N GLU A 203 14.23 -6.27 22.12
CA GLU A 203 14.66 -7.55 21.54
C GLU A 203 14.40 -7.65 20.04
N ALA A 204 13.64 -6.70 19.46
CA ALA A 204 13.18 -6.73 18.07
C ALA A 204 12.44 -8.03 17.67
N ASP A 205 11.73 -8.65 18.62
CA ASP A 205 10.97 -9.88 18.36
C ASP A 205 9.53 -9.53 17.95
N LEU A 206 9.34 -9.22 16.65
CA LEU A 206 8.05 -8.81 16.10
C LEU A 206 6.96 -9.88 16.28
N SER A 207 7.31 -11.16 16.18
CA SER A 207 6.37 -12.27 16.35
C SER A 207 5.83 -12.35 17.79
N LYS A 208 6.70 -12.23 18.79
CA LYS A 208 6.26 -12.15 20.19
C LYS A 208 5.51 -10.86 20.48
N LEU A 209 5.96 -9.73 19.94
CA LEU A 209 5.26 -8.46 20.07
C LEU A 209 3.83 -8.55 19.50
N HIS A 210 3.68 -9.15 18.32
CA HIS A 210 2.38 -9.39 17.71
C HIS A 210 1.49 -10.27 18.60
N SER A 211 2.02 -11.37 19.11
CA SER A 211 1.31 -12.29 20.01
C SER A 211 0.88 -11.61 21.31
N PHE A 212 1.73 -10.74 21.85
CA PHE A 212 1.45 -9.95 23.05
C PHE A 212 0.30 -8.96 22.85
N ILE A 213 0.32 -8.21 21.73
CA ILE A 213 -0.79 -7.31 21.36
C ILE A 213 -2.07 -8.12 21.15
N LYS A 214 -1.95 -9.32 20.57
CA LYS A 214 -3.07 -10.24 20.38
C LYS A 214 -3.74 -10.68 21.68
N GLU A 215 -2.93 -10.96 22.69
CA GLU A 215 -3.42 -11.43 23.99
C GLU A 215 -4.02 -10.31 24.84
N HIS A 216 -3.41 -9.11 24.82
CA HIS A 216 -3.71 -8.07 25.79
C HIS A 216 -4.48 -6.87 25.24
N HIS A 217 -4.62 -6.75 23.91
CA HIS A 217 -5.12 -5.51 23.32
C HIS A 217 -6.13 -5.69 22.18
N SER A 218 -5.72 -6.27 21.05
CA SER A 218 -6.56 -6.44 19.85
C SER A 218 -6.50 -7.90 19.39
N PRO A 219 -7.61 -8.61 19.14
CA PRO A 219 -7.59 -10.01 18.70
C PRO A 219 -6.82 -10.26 17.39
N GLU A 220 -6.60 -9.21 16.60
CA GLU A 220 -5.85 -9.19 15.35
C GLU A 220 -4.36 -8.92 15.58
N GLY A 221 -3.95 -8.53 16.78
CA GLY A 221 -2.56 -8.17 17.09
C GLY A 221 -2.12 -6.86 16.43
N LEU A 222 -0.88 -6.79 15.94
CA LEU A 222 -0.38 -5.64 15.18
C LEU A 222 -1.04 -5.56 13.79
N ASP A 223 -1.80 -4.50 13.53
CA ASP A 223 -2.55 -4.30 12.28
C ASP A 223 -1.65 -4.10 11.05
N ALA A 224 -0.40 -3.69 11.24
CA ALA A 224 0.59 -3.51 10.18
C ALA A 224 1.55 -4.71 9.97
N TYR A 225 1.36 -5.81 10.70
CA TYR A 225 2.28 -6.96 10.69
C TYR A 225 1.73 -8.17 9.91
N CYS A 226 2.61 -8.83 9.14
CA CYS A 226 2.34 -10.11 8.49
C CYS A 226 3.09 -11.25 9.20
N PRO A 227 2.38 -12.17 9.88
CA PRO A 227 2.99 -13.29 10.60
C PRO A 227 3.80 -14.25 9.73
N GLU A 228 3.44 -14.40 8.46
CA GLU A 228 4.14 -15.32 7.54
C GLU A 228 5.46 -14.75 7.03
N CYS A 229 5.52 -13.41 6.86
CA CYS A 229 6.73 -12.72 6.43
C CYS A 229 7.64 -12.32 7.59
N ASP A 230 7.09 -12.29 8.81
CA ASP A 230 7.67 -11.67 10.01
C ASP A 230 8.11 -10.22 9.76
N LYS A 231 7.22 -9.43 9.14
CA LYS A 231 7.50 -8.06 8.69
C LYS A 231 6.34 -7.11 8.92
N VAL A 232 6.69 -5.84 9.13
CA VAL A 232 5.75 -4.71 9.18
C VAL A 232 5.65 -4.03 7.81
N TYR A 233 4.46 -3.57 7.47
CA TYR A 233 4.14 -2.90 6.21
C TYR A 233 3.22 -1.70 6.48
N CYS A 234 3.50 -0.55 5.84
CA CYS A 234 2.56 0.57 5.87
C CYS A 234 1.27 0.20 5.11
N TRP A 235 0.19 0.96 5.31
CA TRP A 235 -1.12 0.77 4.66
C TRP A 235 -1.01 0.41 3.18
N VAL A 236 -0.20 1.18 2.44
CA VAL A 236 -0.02 1.03 1.00
C VAL A 236 0.69 -0.28 0.63
N HIS A 237 1.80 -0.60 1.30
CA HIS A 237 2.56 -1.82 0.98
C HIS A 237 1.95 -3.08 1.55
N TYR A 238 1.13 -2.96 2.59
CA TYR A 238 0.27 -4.05 3.06
C TYR A 238 -1.02 -4.15 2.22
N ASN A 239 -1.22 -3.28 1.24
CA ASN A 239 -2.42 -3.22 0.41
C ASN A 239 -3.70 -3.38 1.26
N ALA A 240 -3.79 -2.57 2.32
CA ALA A 240 -4.92 -2.61 3.24
C ALA A 240 -6.16 -1.98 2.60
N TYR A 241 -7.32 -2.58 2.84
CA TYR A 241 -8.59 -2.13 2.30
C TYR A 241 -9.75 -2.49 3.24
N GLU A 242 -10.68 -1.55 3.36
CA GLU A 242 -11.88 -1.67 4.18
C GLU A 242 -12.96 -2.47 3.43
N VAL A 243 -13.76 -3.21 4.18
CA VAL A 243 -14.95 -3.92 3.71
C VAL A 243 -16.15 -3.33 4.44
N PHE A 244 -17.20 -3.04 3.68
CA PHE A 244 -18.46 -2.52 4.21
C PHE A 244 -19.57 -3.53 3.97
N ASP A 245 -20.38 -3.79 4.99
CA ASP A 245 -21.62 -4.58 4.91
C ASP A 245 -22.83 -3.69 5.20
N GLU A 246 -23.83 -3.76 4.34
CA GLU A 246 -25.04 -2.90 4.38
C GLU A 246 -24.76 -1.38 4.57
N GLY A 247 -23.60 -0.90 4.12
CA GLY A 247 -23.19 0.50 4.22
C GLY A 247 -22.54 0.88 5.57
N PHE A 248 -22.28 -0.10 6.44
CA PHE A 248 -21.51 0.06 7.67
C PHE A 248 -20.15 -0.59 7.53
N TYR A 249 -19.16 -0.05 8.24
CA TYR A 249 -17.85 -0.69 8.34
C TYR A 249 -18.02 -2.08 8.95
N ASP A 250 -17.47 -3.09 8.28
CA ASP A 250 -17.47 -4.48 8.73
C ASP A 250 -16.07 -4.85 9.23
N CYS A 251 -15.06 -4.81 8.37
CA CYS A 251 -13.69 -5.17 8.74
C CYS A 251 -12.65 -4.57 7.76
N THR A 252 -11.36 -4.65 8.10
CA THR A 252 -10.25 -4.32 7.21
C THR A 252 -9.40 -5.55 6.92
N TYR A 253 -9.12 -5.79 5.64
CA TYR A 253 -8.15 -6.79 5.19
C TYR A 253 -6.87 -6.14 4.70
N ALA A 254 -5.78 -6.88 4.74
CA ALA A 254 -4.51 -6.51 4.13
C ALA A 254 -3.87 -7.69 3.41
N ILE A 255 -3.13 -7.41 2.34
CA ILE A 255 -2.40 -8.38 1.51
C ILE A 255 -0.95 -7.90 1.38
N CYS A 256 -0.02 -8.60 2.02
CA CYS A 256 1.39 -8.19 2.00
C CYS A 256 2.02 -8.35 0.60
N PRO A 257 3.23 -7.81 0.34
CA PRO A 257 3.90 -7.95 -0.95
C PRO A 257 4.18 -9.39 -1.39
N GLN A 258 4.13 -10.36 -0.47
CA GLN A 258 4.25 -11.80 -0.76
C GLN A 258 2.90 -12.49 -1.03
N GLY A 259 1.79 -11.74 -0.98
CA GLY A 259 0.45 -12.24 -1.26
C GLY A 259 -0.29 -12.85 -0.07
N HIS A 260 0.25 -12.79 1.15
CA HIS A 260 -0.43 -13.28 2.34
C HIS A 260 -1.55 -12.31 2.75
N LYS A 261 -2.79 -12.82 2.77
CA LYS A 261 -3.99 -12.06 3.14
C LYS A 261 -4.38 -12.30 4.59
N ARG A 262 -4.74 -11.23 5.31
CA ARG A 262 -5.16 -11.28 6.72
C ARG A 262 -6.22 -10.22 7.01
N MET A 263 -7.14 -10.50 7.94
CA MET A 263 -7.98 -9.49 8.55
C MET A 263 -7.15 -8.78 9.63
N ILE A 264 -7.09 -7.45 9.59
CA ILE A 264 -6.23 -6.64 10.46
C ILE A 264 -7.01 -5.73 11.41
N ASP A 265 -8.32 -5.61 11.21
CA ASP A 265 -9.27 -4.90 12.06
C ASP A 265 -10.68 -5.46 11.81
N ASP A 266 -11.49 -5.55 12.88
CA ASP A 266 -12.87 -6.10 12.94
C ASP A 266 -13.71 -5.26 13.94
#